data_AF-A0A1Y4AB87-F1
#
_entry.id   AF-A0A1Y4AB87-F1
#
_cell.length_a   1.000
_cell.length_b   1.000
_cell.length_c   1.000
_cell.angle_alpha   90.00
_cell.angle_beta   90.00
_cell.angle_gamma   90.00
#
_symmetry.space_group_name_H-M   'P 1'
#
loop_
_entity.id
_entity.type
_entity.pdbx_description
1 polymer ?
#
loop_
_entity_poly.entity_id
_entity_poly.type
_entity_poly.pdbx_seq_one_letter_code
_entity_poly.pdbx_strand_id
1 'polypeptide(L)'
;MKPTVLLFVSLLWAGSCDKADEPGYMPGPDAVFMSIAHLKSLCTKASVTLTRDIRLRCVVTANDHYGEFDRTLVVADASGGIEVAVDAADLYRDYPLGANLTLYCNGLALGDYGGKIQLGAPPRGDYAVDRIPARELSHYLRCNDGGTLQRDFVRRSISEISLRDVDTYVRFDQVRFTTQGTWCDIDPLSGKRLTTERTIVDSTGATFRVRTLGSAQYAGEPLPKGKGSLCGIVDYFNGEFALRVTNYEFFGFTP
;
A
#
# COMPACT_ATOMS: atom_id res chain seq x y z
N MET A 1 62.56 -64.83 -3.66
CA MET A 1 61.97 -64.00 -2.60
C MET A 1 62.08 -62.55 -3.04
N LYS A 2 60.95 -61.93 -3.38
CA LYS A 2 60.84 -60.53 -3.86
C LYS A 2 60.02 -59.74 -2.83
N PRO A 3 60.37 -58.49 -2.50
CA PRO A 3 59.61 -57.70 -1.53
C PRO A 3 58.37 -57.09 -2.20
N THR A 4 57.22 -57.25 -1.56
CA THR A 4 55.95 -56.64 -1.94
C THR A 4 55.91 -55.21 -1.41
N VAL A 5 55.85 -54.22 -2.31
CA VAL A 5 55.62 -52.80 -1.99
C VAL A 5 54.11 -52.58 -1.94
N LEU A 6 53.60 -52.13 -0.79
CA LEU A 6 52.20 -51.80 -0.57
C LEU A 6 52.00 -50.30 -0.84
N LEU A 7 51.28 -49.97 -1.92
CA LEU A 7 50.98 -48.59 -2.32
C LEU A 7 49.71 -48.11 -1.60
N PHE A 8 49.86 -47.20 -0.63
CA PHE A 8 48.75 -46.51 0.02
C PHE A 8 48.26 -45.36 -0.88
N VAL A 9 47.06 -45.47 -1.44
CA VAL A 9 46.39 -44.37 -2.15
C VAL A 9 45.54 -43.60 -1.13
N SER A 10 46.02 -42.43 -0.74
CA SER A 10 45.32 -41.47 0.10
C SER A 10 44.26 -40.72 -0.72
N LEU A 11 42.99 -40.97 -0.45
CA LEU A 11 41.86 -40.20 -0.97
C LEU A 11 41.77 -38.85 -0.24
N LEU A 12 42.11 -37.77 -0.93
CA LEU A 12 41.88 -36.39 -0.50
C LEU A 12 40.38 -36.08 -0.63
N TRP A 13 39.69 -35.99 0.51
CA TRP A 13 38.35 -35.37 0.55
C TRP A 13 38.50 -33.86 0.53
N ALA A 14 38.23 -33.25 -0.62
CA ALA A 14 37.97 -31.83 -0.71
C ALA A 14 36.63 -31.55 -0.01
N GLY A 15 36.68 -31.03 1.21
CA GLY A 15 35.52 -30.45 1.87
C GLY A 15 35.14 -29.16 1.14
N SER A 16 34.30 -29.27 0.10
CA SER A 16 33.49 -28.15 -0.36
C SER A 16 32.47 -27.89 0.75
N CYS A 17 32.72 -26.86 1.57
CA CYS A 17 31.69 -26.28 2.40
C CYS A 17 30.71 -25.56 1.47
N ASP A 18 29.79 -26.31 0.88
CA ASP A 18 28.59 -25.75 0.28
C ASP A 18 27.82 -25.06 1.42
N LYS A 19 27.74 -23.72 1.35
CA LYS A 19 26.68 -23.00 2.03
C LYS A 19 25.39 -23.58 1.46
N ALA A 20 24.68 -24.37 2.26
CA ALA A 20 23.31 -24.72 1.97
C ALA A 20 22.54 -23.40 1.82
N ASP A 21 22.19 -23.07 0.58
CA ASP A 21 21.22 -22.02 0.30
C ASP A 21 19.97 -22.34 1.13
N GLU A 22 19.59 -21.42 2.00
CA GLU A 22 18.27 -21.48 2.62
C GLU A 22 17.24 -21.63 1.49
N PRO A 23 16.26 -22.55 1.60
CA PRO A 23 15.29 -22.74 0.54
C PRO A 23 14.42 -21.49 0.40
N GLY A 24 14.88 -20.54 -0.40
CA GLY A 24 14.09 -19.45 -0.92
C GLY A 24 13.13 -20.03 -1.96
N TYR A 25 11.85 -19.73 -1.81
CA TYR A 25 10.85 -20.08 -2.82
C TYR A 25 11.26 -19.52 -4.19
N MET A 26 11.63 -20.43 -5.10
CA MET A 26 11.86 -20.16 -6.51
C MET A 26 10.55 -20.46 -7.23
N PRO A 27 9.84 -19.44 -7.73
CA PRO A 27 8.48 -19.64 -8.20
C PRO A 27 8.47 -20.35 -9.57
N GLY A 28 7.46 -21.21 -9.77
CA GLY A 28 7.33 -22.06 -10.95
C GLY A 28 7.06 -21.29 -12.26
N PRO A 29 7.23 -21.97 -13.41
CA PRO A 29 7.12 -21.38 -14.75
C PRO A 29 5.71 -20.89 -15.15
N ASP A 30 4.67 -21.20 -14.38
CA ASP A 30 3.26 -20.88 -14.70
C ASP A 30 2.70 -19.62 -14.02
N ALA A 31 3.55 -18.81 -13.39
CA ALA A 31 3.07 -17.62 -12.69
C ALA A 31 2.56 -16.55 -13.66
N VAL A 32 1.30 -16.15 -13.48
CA VAL A 32 0.61 -15.17 -14.33
C VAL A 32 0.67 -13.80 -13.69
N PHE A 33 1.09 -12.80 -14.47
CA PHE A 33 0.88 -11.40 -14.08
C PHE A 33 -0.59 -11.02 -14.26
N MET A 34 -1.19 -10.52 -13.20
CA MET A 34 -2.59 -10.11 -13.16
C MET A 34 -2.70 -8.62 -12.85
N SER A 35 -3.79 -7.98 -13.30
CA SER A 35 -4.11 -6.60 -12.92
C SER A 35 -4.75 -6.56 -11.53
N ILE A 36 -4.56 -5.48 -10.78
CA ILE A 36 -5.20 -5.27 -9.47
C ILE A 36 -6.73 -5.33 -9.54
N ALA A 37 -7.36 -4.74 -10.57
CA ALA A 37 -8.82 -4.80 -10.73
C ALA A 37 -9.32 -6.26 -10.87
N HIS A 38 -8.62 -7.08 -11.66
CA HIS A 38 -8.94 -8.50 -11.78
C HIS A 38 -8.69 -9.24 -10.44
N LEU A 39 -7.60 -8.95 -9.74
CA LEU A 39 -7.33 -9.53 -8.42
C LEU A 39 -8.49 -9.23 -7.46
N LYS A 40 -8.91 -7.97 -7.34
CA LYS A 40 -10.05 -7.56 -6.50
C LYS A 40 -11.34 -8.33 -6.85
N SER A 41 -11.59 -8.60 -8.14
CA SER A 41 -12.77 -9.35 -8.58
C SER A 41 -12.84 -10.80 -8.09
N LEU A 42 -11.71 -11.37 -7.63
CA LEU A 42 -11.66 -12.71 -7.06
C LEU A 42 -12.27 -12.77 -5.64
N CYS A 43 -12.47 -11.62 -4.98
CA CYS A 43 -13.08 -11.54 -3.67
C CYS A 43 -14.61 -11.66 -3.78
N THR A 44 -15.13 -12.88 -3.85
CA THR A 44 -16.57 -13.15 -4.01
C THR A 44 -17.30 -13.40 -2.68
N LYS A 45 -16.60 -13.28 -1.56
CA LYS A 45 -17.06 -13.50 -0.18
C LYS A 45 -16.45 -12.43 0.72
N ALA A 46 -16.81 -12.43 2.00
CA ALA A 46 -16.19 -11.55 3.00
C ALA A 46 -14.65 -11.71 3.06
N SER A 47 -14.14 -12.94 2.85
CA SER A 47 -12.71 -13.23 2.75
C SER A 47 -12.44 -14.40 1.82
N VAL A 48 -11.35 -14.33 1.05
CA VAL A 48 -10.91 -15.38 0.11
C VAL A 48 -9.39 -15.51 0.14
N THR A 49 -8.88 -16.66 0.59
CA THR A 49 -7.45 -17.01 0.48
C THR A 49 -7.08 -17.37 -0.96
N LEU A 50 -5.99 -16.78 -1.43
CA LEU A 50 -5.41 -17.01 -2.75
C LEU A 50 -4.43 -18.18 -2.67
N THR A 51 -4.71 -19.26 -3.39
CA THR A 51 -3.88 -20.49 -3.39
C THR A 51 -3.10 -20.70 -4.69
N ARG A 52 -3.23 -19.78 -5.64
CA ARG A 52 -2.58 -19.81 -6.96
C ARG A 52 -1.43 -18.82 -7.00
N ASP A 53 -0.44 -19.12 -7.82
CA ASP A 53 0.74 -18.28 -8.06
C ASP A 53 0.38 -17.05 -8.92
N ILE A 54 -0.34 -16.09 -8.32
CA ILE A 54 -0.61 -14.77 -8.89
C ILE A 54 0.52 -13.81 -8.53
N ARG A 55 0.96 -13.01 -9.51
CA ARG A 55 1.87 -11.89 -9.30
C ARG A 55 1.27 -10.59 -9.83
N LEU A 56 1.54 -9.49 -9.15
CA LEU A 56 1.24 -8.14 -9.64
C LEU A 56 2.54 -7.36 -9.86
N ARG A 57 2.57 -6.53 -10.90
CA ARG A 57 3.54 -5.45 -11.04
C ARG A 57 2.83 -4.16 -10.68
N CYS A 58 3.33 -3.47 -9.67
CA CYS A 58 2.67 -2.30 -9.13
C CYS A 58 3.71 -1.26 -8.69
N VAL A 59 3.23 -0.07 -8.41
CA VAL A 59 4.00 1.04 -7.89
C VAL A 59 3.47 1.40 -6.51
N VAL A 60 4.35 1.69 -5.56
CA VAL A 60 3.94 2.16 -4.22
C VAL A 60 3.39 3.58 -4.32
N THR A 61 2.11 3.76 -3.98
CA THR A 61 1.42 5.06 -4.02
C THR A 61 1.18 5.67 -2.65
N ALA A 62 1.17 4.86 -1.59
CA ALA A 62 1.15 5.32 -0.19
C ALA A 62 1.87 4.36 0.74
N ASN A 63 2.41 4.89 1.83
CA ASN A 63 3.04 4.15 2.91
C ASN A 63 2.91 4.93 4.23
N ASP A 64 3.48 4.39 5.30
CA ASP A 64 3.38 4.93 6.66
C ASP A 64 4.21 6.20 6.90
N HIS A 65 4.97 6.70 5.92
CA HIS A 65 5.91 7.82 6.12
C HIS A 65 5.25 9.04 6.76
N TYR A 66 4.09 9.45 6.25
CA TYR A 66 3.39 10.67 6.68
C TYR A 66 2.35 10.43 7.77
N GLY A 67 2.24 9.20 8.30
CA GLY A 67 1.34 8.85 9.41
C GLY A 67 -0.14 8.67 9.04
N GLU A 68 -0.48 8.79 7.75
CA GLU A 68 -1.83 8.56 7.24
C GLU A 68 -2.12 7.08 7.02
N PHE A 69 -1.13 6.28 6.61
CA PHE A 69 -1.27 4.85 6.33
C PHE A 69 -0.46 4.02 7.34
N ASP A 70 -0.86 4.10 8.61
CA ASP A 70 -0.20 3.35 9.69
C ASP A 70 -0.27 1.83 9.45
N ARG A 71 0.90 1.21 9.35
CA ARG A 71 1.08 -0.22 9.07
C ARG A 71 0.30 -0.68 7.82
N THR A 72 0.35 0.14 6.78
CA THR A 72 -0.34 -0.10 5.52
C THR A 72 0.53 0.37 4.35
N LEU A 73 0.52 -0.41 3.27
CA LEU A 73 0.97 0.04 1.95
C LEU A 73 -0.24 0.21 1.04
N VAL A 74 -0.18 1.18 0.13
CA VAL A 74 -1.08 1.22 -1.02
C VAL A 74 -0.23 1.10 -2.27
N VAL A 75 -0.61 0.17 -3.13
CA VAL A 75 0.09 -0.10 -4.40
C VAL A 75 -0.90 0.00 -5.54
N ALA A 76 -0.43 0.45 -6.70
CA ALA A 76 -1.29 0.62 -7.87
C ALA A 76 -0.65 0.12 -9.15
N ASP A 77 -1.50 -0.25 -10.11
CA ASP A 77 -1.17 -0.48 -11.50
C ASP A 77 -2.12 0.34 -12.39
N ALA A 78 -2.08 0.15 -13.70
CA ALA A 78 -2.94 0.89 -14.63
C ALA A 78 -4.44 0.62 -14.46
N SER A 79 -4.83 -0.44 -13.74
CA SER A 79 -6.23 -0.84 -13.50
C SER A 79 -6.81 -0.31 -12.19
N GLY A 80 -5.97 0.18 -11.27
CA GLY A 80 -6.40 0.73 -9.98
C GLY A 80 -5.39 0.45 -8.87
N GLY A 81 -5.74 0.83 -7.63
CA GLY A 81 -4.95 0.55 -6.44
C GLY A 81 -5.51 -0.58 -5.58
N ILE A 82 -4.72 -1.03 -4.61
CA ILE A 82 -5.16 -1.91 -3.52
C ILE A 82 -4.37 -1.60 -2.24
N GLU A 83 -5.09 -1.58 -1.12
CA GLU A 83 -4.48 -1.51 0.21
C GLU A 83 -3.93 -2.89 0.62
N VAL A 84 -2.68 -2.91 1.11
CA VAL A 84 -2.01 -4.09 1.67
C VAL A 84 -1.83 -3.88 3.17
N ALA A 85 -2.55 -4.66 3.96
CA ALA A 85 -2.50 -4.64 5.42
C ALA A 85 -1.25 -5.36 5.91
N VAL A 86 -0.37 -4.63 6.60
CA VAL A 86 0.92 -5.15 7.08
C VAL A 86 1.08 -4.91 8.57
N ASP A 87 1.91 -5.70 9.25
CA ASP A 87 2.22 -5.53 10.68
C ASP A 87 3.70 -5.21 10.84
N ALA A 88 4.08 -4.07 10.25
CA ALA A 88 5.42 -3.53 10.30
C ALA A 88 5.34 -2.00 10.36
N ALA A 89 6.41 -1.39 10.83
CA ALA A 89 6.61 0.06 10.87
C ALA A 89 7.81 0.44 10.01
N ASP A 90 7.94 1.73 9.73
CA ASP A 90 8.99 2.29 8.87
C ASP A 90 8.99 1.69 7.45
N LEU A 91 7.81 1.31 6.95
CA LEU A 91 7.64 0.70 5.62
C LEU A 91 8.19 1.58 4.51
N TYR A 92 8.13 2.90 4.67
CA TYR A 92 8.67 3.87 3.73
C TYR A 92 10.17 3.72 3.44
N ARG A 93 10.93 3.04 4.31
CA ARG A 93 12.37 2.79 4.10
C ARG A 93 12.61 1.70 3.06
N ASP A 94 11.83 0.63 3.12
CA ASP A 94 11.98 -0.54 2.24
C ASP A 94 11.07 -0.46 1.01
N TYR A 95 9.94 0.26 1.15
CA TYR A 95 8.91 0.45 0.14
C TYR A 95 8.62 1.96 -0.03
N PRO A 96 9.60 2.74 -0.52
CA PRO A 96 9.42 4.17 -0.73
C PRO A 96 8.37 4.46 -1.81
N LEU A 97 7.80 5.67 -1.78
CA LEU A 97 6.84 6.10 -2.79
C LEU A 97 7.45 6.02 -4.20
N GLY A 98 6.64 5.66 -5.18
CA GLY A 98 7.03 5.50 -6.57
C GLY A 98 7.88 4.27 -6.88
N ALA A 99 8.19 3.42 -5.88
CA ALA A 99 8.98 2.22 -6.10
C ALA A 99 8.21 1.17 -6.89
N ASN A 100 8.89 0.57 -7.87
CA ASN A 100 8.35 -0.58 -8.59
C ASN A 100 8.40 -1.81 -7.69
N LEU A 101 7.26 -2.45 -7.50
CA LEU A 101 7.07 -3.57 -6.60
C LEU A 101 6.50 -4.78 -7.36
N THR A 102 7.10 -5.95 -7.14
CA THR A 102 6.47 -7.22 -7.46
C THR A 102 5.78 -7.76 -6.21
N LEU A 103 4.45 -7.93 -6.28
CA LEU A 103 3.64 -8.49 -5.21
C LEU A 103 3.26 -9.93 -5.55
N TYR A 104 3.62 -10.88 -4.68
CA TYR A 104 3.29 -12.30 -4.77
C TYR A 104 2.08 -12.57 -3.90
N CYS A 105 0.99 -13.07 -4.47
CA CYS A 105 -0.27 -13.16 -3.77
C CYS A 105 -0.62 -14.56 -3.24
N ASN A 106 0.13 -15.61 -3.62
CA ASN A 106 -0.12 -16.96 -3.12
C ASN A 106 0.08 -17.01 -1.59
N GLY A 107 -0.91 -17.52 -0.86
CA GLY A 107 -0.92 -17.56 0.60
C GLY A 107 -1.50 -16.33 1.28
N LEU A 108 -1.72 -15.23 0.55
CA LEU A 108 -2.45 -14.06 1.04
C LEU A 108 -3.96 -14.24 0.89
N ALA A 109 -4.73 -13.37 1.55
CA ALA A 109 -6.18 -13.32 1.44
C ALA A 109 -6.65 -11.94 0.98
N LEU A 110 -7.70 -11.93 0.16
CA LEU A 110 -8.50 -10.75 -0.12
C LEU A 110 -9.63 -10.71 0.90
N GLY A 111 -9.97 -9.51 1.39
CA GLY A 111 -11.10 -9.33 2.28
C GLY A 111 -11.88 -8.06 2.00
N ASP A 112 -13.19 -8.15 2.18
CA ASP A 112 -14.10 -7.01 2.16
C ASP A 112 -14.07 -6.30 3.52
N TYR A 113 -13.67 -5.04 3.51
CA TYR A 113 -13.65 -4.16 4.67
C TYR A 113 -14.57 -2.96 4.42
N GLY A 114 -15.83 -3.07 4.80
CA GLY A 114 -16.80 -2.00 4.63
C GLY A 114 -17.04 -1.63 3.16
N GLY A 115 -16.95 -2.61 2.26
CA GLY A 115 -17.13 -2.49 0.81
C GLY A 115 -15.89 -2.06 0.02
N LYS A 116 -14.71 -1.94 0.65
CA LYS A 116 -13.42 -1.91 -0.05
C LYS A 116 -12.71 -3.25 0.06
N ILE A 117 -12.11 -3.71 -1.04
CA ILE A 117 -11.31 -4.94 -1.05
C ILE A 117 -9.86 -4.62 -0.71
N GLN A 118 -9.36 -5.23 0.36
CA GLN A 118 -7.97 -5.14 0.82
C GLN A 118 -7.27 -6.50 0.72
N LEU A 119 -5.95 -6.48 0.71
CA LEU A 119 -5.09 -7.66 0.72
C LEU A 119 -4.35 -7.78 2.06
N GLY A 120 -4.28 -8.98 2.62
CA GLY A 120 -3.57 -9.24 3.87
C GLY A 120 -3.25 -10.71 4.07
N ALA A 121 -2.84 -11.07 5.28
CA ALA A 121 -2.71 -12.47 5.69
C ALA A 121 -4.09 -13.12 5.85
N PRO A 122 -4.20 -14.45 5.69
CA PRO A 122 -5.44 -15.17 5.97
C PRO A 122 -5.95 -14.89 7.39
N PRO A 123 -7.26 -14.61 7.55
CA PRO A 123 -7.81 -14.19 8.83
C PRO A 123 -7.76 -15.32 9.86
N ARG A 124 -7.35 -15.00 11.10
CA ARG A 124 -7.38 -15.90 12.25
C ARG A 124 -8.51 -15.61 13.24
N GLY A 125 -9.25 -14.52 13.00
CA GLY A 125 -10.36 -14.06 13.84
C GLY A 125 -11.44 -13.36 13.01
N ASP A 126 -12.05 -12.33 13.59
CA ASP A 126 -13.26 -11.70 13.03
C ASP A 126 -13.01 -10.71 11.89
N TYR A 127 -11.76 -10.34 11.63
CA TYR A 127 -11.41 -9.45 10.52
C TYR A 127 -11.43 -10.19 9.18
N ALA A 128 -11.73 -9.47 8.10
CA ALA A 128 -11.75 -10.04 6.75
C ALA A 128 -10.36 -10.51 6.27
N VAL A 129 -9.30 -9.87 6.76
CA VAL A 129 -7.90 -10.29 6.62
C VAL A 129 -7.15 -9.92 7.90
N ASP A 130 -6.07 -10.64 8.19
CA ASP A 130 -5.08 -10.21 9.17
C ASP A 130 -3.97 -9.39 8.47
N ARG A 131 -3.17 -8.69 9.27
CA ARG A 131 -1.99 -7.97 8.77
C ARG A 131 -0.83 -8.94 8.50
N ILE A 132 -0.12 -8.75 7.39
CA ILE A 132 1.07 -9.56 7.04
C ILE A 132 2.21 -9.26 8.03
N PRO A 133 2.74 -10.24 8.78
CA PRO A 133 3.83 -10.00 9.73
C PRO A 133 5.11 -9.48 9.06
N ALA A 134 5.82 -8.57 9.71
CA ALA A 134 7.07 -7.98 9.18
C ALA A 134 8.07 -9.03 8.64
N ARG A 135 8.28 -10.12 9.39
CA ARG A 135 9.21 -11.21 9.04
C ARG A 135 8.82 -11.99 7.77
N GLU A 136 7.57 -11.87 7.34
CA GLU A 136 7.04 -12.56 6.16
C GLU A 136 6.90 -11.62 4.96
N LEU A 137 7.10 -10.30 5.13
CA LEU A 137 6.89 -9.33 4.04
C LEU A 137 7.76 -9.60 2.82
N SER A 138 9.03 -9.99 3.01
CA SER A 138 9.95 -10.28 1.90
C SER A 138 9.55 -11.51 1.07
N HIS A 139 8.67 -12.38 1.60
CA HIS A 139 8.08 -13.48 0.81
C HIS A 139 7.05 -12.96 -0.20
N TYR A 140 6.34 -11.88 0.15
CA TYR A 140 5.23 -11.36 -0.63
C TYR A 140 5.56 -10.10 -1.42
N LEU A 141 6.51 -9.29 -0.96
CA LEU A 141 6.83 -7.98 -1.51
C LEU A 141 8.30 -7.94 -1.91
N ARG A 142 8.58 -7.70 -3.19
CA ARG A 142 9.94 -7.44 -3.67
C ARG A 142 10.00 -6.09 -4.37
N CYS A 143 10.73 -5.17 -3.74
CA CYS A 143 11.04 -3.87 -4.30
C CYS A 143 12.12 -4.03 -5.38
N ASN A 144 11.87 -3.47 -6.57
CA ASN A 144 12.75 -3.62 -7.73
C ASN A 144 13.67 -2.40 -7.94
N ASP A 145 13.40 -1.28 -7.27
CA ASP A 145 14.19 -0.04 -7.31
C ASP A 145 13.98 0.80 -6.03
N GLY A 146 14.64 1.97 -5.95
CA GLY A 146 14.52 2.89 -4.82
C GLY A 146 13.33 3.86 -4.89
N GLY A 147 12.45 3.71 -5.89
CA GLY A 147 11.33 4.60 -6.16
C GLY A 147 11.68 6.00 -6.60
N THR A 148 10.63 6.78 -6.81
CA THR A 148 10.71 8.22 -7.09
C THR A 148 9.66 8.90 -6.22
N LEU A 149 10.00 10.01 -5.57
CA LEU A 149 9.00 10.77 -4.79
C LEU A 149 7.82 11.28 -5.67
N GLN A 150 7.96 11.20 -7.00
CA GLN A 150 6.89 11.47 -7.95
C GLN A 150 5.99 10.25 -8.12
N ARG A 151 4.68 10.49 -8.12
CA ARG A 151 3.66 9.47 -8.35
C ARG A 151 2.79 9.90 -9.50
N ASP A 152 2.52 8.99 -10.42
CA ASP A 152 1.50 9.21 -11.42
C ASP A 152 0.14 9.28 -10.73
N PHE A 153 -0.60 10.35 -10.99
CA PHE A 153 -1.95 10.54 -10.49
C PHE A 153 -2.97 10.32 -11.59
N VAL A 154 -4.15 9.85 -11.20
CA VAL A 154 -5.32 9.79 -12.07
C VAL A 154 -6.16 11.04 -11.88
N ARG A 155 -6.33 11.84 -12.93
CA ARG A 155 -7.21 13.01 -12.89
C ARG A 155 -8.68 12.56 -12.82
N ARG A 156 -9.43 13.13 -11.89
CA ARG A 156 -10.88 12.90 -11.69
C ARG A 156 -11.59 14.20 -11.34
N SER A 157 -12.85 14.32 -11.71
CA SER A 157 -13.76 15.25 -11.04
C SER A 157 -14.35 14.60 -9.78
N ILE A 158 -14.87 15.41 -8.86
CA ILE A 158 -15.52 14.89 -7.64
C ILE A 158 -16.72 14.00 -7.98
N SER A 159 -17.51 14.38 -8.98
CA SER A 159 -18.72 13.65 -9.39
C SER A 159 -18.44 12.36 -10.16
N GLU A 160 -17.21 12.14 -10.61
CA GLU A 160 -16.78 10.94 -11.35
C GLU A 160 -16.25 9.82 -10.44
N ILE A 161 -16.06 10.09 -9.15
CA ILE A 161 -15.54 9.10 -8.20
C ILE A 161 -16.51 7.95 -8.02
N SER A 162 -15.97 6.75 -8.08
CA SER A 162 -16.73 5.50 -7.91
C SER A 162 -15.87 4.43 -7.23
N LEU A 163 -16.44 3.25 -6.99
CA LEU A 163 -15.73 2.13 -6.37
C LEU A 163 -14.46 1.69 -7.13
N ARG A 164 -14.36 1.95 -8.44
CA ARG A 164 -13.16 1.65 -9.23
C ARG A 164 -11.95 2.51 -8.84
N ASP A 165 -12.20 3.67 -8.25
CA ASP A 165 -11.16 4.65 -7.92
C ASP A 165 -10.61 4.41 -6.49
N VAL A 166 -11.24 3.51 -5.71
CA VAL A 166 -10.79 3.16 -4.34
C VAL A 166 -9.37 2.59 -4.37
N ASP A 167 -8.55 3.06 -3.41
CA ASP A 167 -7.11 2.83 -3.28
C ASP A 167 -6.26 3.46 -4.40
N THR A 168 -6.86 4.22 -5.33
CA THR A 168 -6.13 4.87 -6.41
C THR A 168 -5.66 6.26 -6.00
N TYR A 169 -4.45 6.63 -6.41
CA TYR A 169 -3.91 7.97 -6.24
C TYR A 169 -4.51 8.91 -7.28
N VAL A 170 -5.38 9.81 -6.84
CA VAL A 170 -6.13 10.72 -7.70
C VAL A 170 -5.73 12.17 -7.46
N ARG A 171 -6.02 13.01 -8.46
CA ARG A 171 -5.91 14.47 -8.38
C ARG A 171 -7.23 15.14 -8.72
N PHE A 172 -7.72 15.97 -7.79
CA PHE A 172 -8.79 16.93 -8.03
C PHE A 172 -8.20 18.31 -8.33
N ASP A 173 -8.66 18.95 -9.39
CA ASP A 173 -8.24 20.31 -9.75
C ASP A 173 -9.27 21.36 -9.32
N GLN A 174 -8.81 22.59 -9.10
CA GLN A 174 -9.64 23.76 -8.84
C GLN A 174 -10.59 23.59 -7.63
N VAL A 175 -10.11 22.87 -6.61
CA VAL A 175 -10.83 22.65 -5.36
C VAL A 175 -10.37 23.63 -4.29
N ARG A 176 -11.23 23.87 -3.30
CA ARG A 176 -10.91 24.63 -2.09
C ARG A 176 -11.56 24.00 -0.87
N PHE A 177 -10.96 24.18 0.30
CA PHE A 177 -11.62 23.84 1.56
C PHE A 177 -12.80 24.78 1.82
N THR A 178 -13.88 24.24 2.39
CA THR A 178 -15.07 25.02 2.77
C THR A 178 -14.93 25.67 4.13
N THR A 179 -14.00 25.17 4.95
CA THR A 179 -13.70 25.68 6.29
C THR A 179 -12.27 26.23 6.36
N GLN A 180 -12.03 27.04 7.38
CA GLN A 180 -10.68 27.43 7.80
C GLN A 180 -10.30 26.66 9.06
N GLY A 181 -9.01 26.68 9.42
CA GLY A 181 -8.47 25.99 10.59
C GLY A 181 -7.33 25.07 10.21
N THR A 182 -7.11 24.04 11.01
CA THR A 182 -6.09 23.02 10.79
C THR A 182 -6.65 21.75 10.15
N TRP A 183 -5.78 20.86 9.67
CA TRP A 183 -6.17 19.56 9.14
C TRP A 183 -6.96 18.71 10.14
N CYS A 184 -6.47 18.63 11.37
CA CYS A 184 -7.12 17.94 12.47
C CYS A 184 -7.51 18.90 13.61
N ASP A 185 -8.63 18.59 14.24
CA ASP A 185 -9.05 19.21 15.48
C ASP A 185 -8.28 18.60 16.67
N ILE A 186 -8.25 19.32 17.79
CA ILE A 186 -7.63 18.88 19.04
C ILE A 186 -8.73 18.58 20.04
N ASP A 187 -8.64 17.42 20.71
CA ASP A 187 -9.48 17.12 21.87
C ASP A 187 -9.14 18.09 23.01
N PRO A 188 -10.10 18.92 23.48
CA PRO A 188 -9.86 19.93 24.50
C PRO A 188 -9.47 19.33 25.86
N LEU A 189 -9.80 18.06 26.12
CA LEU A 189 -9.48 17.40 27.39
C LEU A 189 -8.10 16.76 27.38
N SER A 190 -7.79 15.99 26.34
CA SER A 190 -6.52 15.25 26.26
C SER A 190 -5.38 16.02 25.58
N GLY A 191 -5.70 17.09 24.84
CA GLY A 191 -4.75 17.83 24.00
C GLY A 191 -4.27 17.04 22.78
N LYS A 192 -4.82 15.84 22.53
CA LYS A 192 -4.44 15.00 21.38
C LYS A 192 -5.20 15.41 20.13
N ARG A 193 -4.56 15.23 18.97
CA ARG A 193 -5.22 15.41 17.67
C ARG A 193 -6.23 14.30 17.42
N LEU A 194 -7.39 14.68 16.90
CA LEU A 194 -8.46 13.77 16.50
C LEU A 194 -8.33 13.42 15.02
N THR A 195 -8.82 12.25 14.64
CA THR A 195 -9.13 11.99 13.23
C THR A 195 -10.26 12.92 12.83
N THR A 196 -10.03 13.72 11.80
CA THR A 196 -10.93 14.81 11.41
C THR A 196 -11.22 14.73 9.92
N GLU A 197 -12.45 15.08 9.57
CA GLU A 197 -12.88 15.22 8.19
C GLU A 197 -13.07 16.70 7.88
N ARG A 198 -12.49 17.13 6.77
CA ARG A 198 -12.69 18.45 6.17
C ARG A 198 -13.38 18.27 4.83
N THR A 199 -14.04 19.32 4.35
CA THR A 199 -14.76 19.27 3.08
C THR A 199 -14.08 20.16 2.06
N ILE A 200 -13.85 19.60 0.87
CA ILE A 200 -13.45 20.37 -0.32
C ILE A 200 -14.66 20.53 -1.24
N VAL A 201 -14.63 21.59 -2.04
CA VAL A 201 -15.63 21.88 -3.08
C VAL A 201 -14.93 22.28 -4.37
N ASP A 202 -15.42 21.78 -5.51
CA ASP A 202 -14.93 22.16 -6.84
C ASP A 202 -15.70 23.37 -7.44
N SER A 203 -15.35 23.72 -8.67
CA SER A 203 -15.98 24.85 -9.39
C SER A 203 -17.46 24.63 -9.74
N THR A 204 -17.94 23.39 -9.78
CA THR A 204 -19.33 23.03 -10.07
C THR A 204 -20.21 23.02 -8.80
N GLY A 205 -19.59 23.10 -7.62
CA GLY A 205 -20.26 22.98 -6.33
C GLY A 205 -20.32 21.56 -5.78
N ALA A 206 -19.74 20.57 -6.48
CA ALA A 206 -19.63 19.22 -5.96
C ALA A 206 -18.66 19.18 -4.77
N THR A 207 -18.99 18.43 -3.74
CA THR A 207 -18.22 18.34 -2.50
C THR A 207 -17.62 16.96 -2.30
N PHE A 208 -16.46 16.90 -1.64
CA PHE A 208 -15.82 15.64 -1.27
C PHE A 208 -15.21 15.76 0.12
N ARG A 209 -15.22 14.66 0.88
CA ARG A 209 -14.60 14.62 2.21
C ARG A 209 -13.11 14.33 2.09
N VAL A 210 -12.33 14.98 2.94
CA VAL A 210 -10.91 14.77 3.12
C VAL A 210 -10.70 14.33 4.56
N ARG A 211 -10.37 13.06 4.75
CA ARG A 211 -10.19 12.45 6.07
C ARG A 211 -8.71 12.43 6.41
N THR A 212 -8.36 12.96 7.58
CA THR A 212 -6.99 13.06 8.07
C THR A 212 -6.89 12.37 9.42
N LEU A 213 -5.91 11.48 9.58
CA LEU A 213 -5.65 10.85 10.88
C LEU A 213 -4.93 11.82 11.81
N GLY A 214 -5.26 11.81 13.10
CA GLY A 214 -4.58 12.65 14.10
C GLY A 214 -3.07 12.37 14.24
N SER A 215 -2.62 11.18 13.80
CA SER A 215 -1.22 10.77 13.72
C SER A 215 -0.47 11.34 12.52
N ALA A 216 -1.16 11.93 11.54
CA ALA A 216 -0.52 12.47 10.36
C ALA A 216 0.45 13.60 10.72
N GLN A 217 1.61 13.65 10.06
CA GLN A 217 2.65 14.64 10.37
C GLN A 217 2.14 16.08 10.20
N TYR A 218 1.29 16.30 9.19
CA TYR A 218 0.70 17.60 8.85
C TYR A 218 -0.63 17.90 9.58
N ALA A 219 -1.08 17.03 10.49
CA ALA A 219 -2.39 17.13 11.14
C ALA A 219 -2.60 18.47 11.89
N GLY A 220 -1.53 19.09 12.40
CA GLY A 220 -1.60 20.37 13.11
C GLY A 220 -1.47 21.62 12.23
N GLU A 221 -1.28 21.44 10.93
CA GLU A 221 -0.99 22.56 10.03
C GLU A 221 -2.28 23.23 9.54
N PRO A 222 -2.21 24.53 9.18
CA PRO A 222 -3.35 25.21 8.61
C PRO A 222 -3.76 24.58 7.27
N LEU A 223 -5.06 24.54 7.03
CA LEU A 223 -5.60 24.17 5.73
C LEU A 223 -5.12 25.16 4.65
N PRO A 224 -4.78 24.67 3.45
CA PRO A 224 -4.48 25.53 2.31
C PRO A 224 -5.62 26.52 2.04
N LYS A 225 -5.25 27.78 1.78
CA LYS A 225 -6.19 28.86 1.43
C LYS A 225 -6.33 28.97 -0.09
N GLY A 226 -7.48 29.45 -0.53
CA GLY A 226 -7.77 29.67 -1.95
C GLY A 226 -8.10 28.37 -2.70
N LYS A 227 -7.95 28.41 -4.02
CA LYS A 227 -8.22 27.29 -4.93
C LYS A 227 -6.91 26.69 -5.40
N GLY A 228 -6.84 25.36 -5.47
CA GLY A 228 -5.67 24.65 -5.98
C GLY A 228 -6.02 23.23 -6.42
N SER A 229 -5.00 22.40 -6.56
CA SER A 229 -5.17 20.97 -6.83
C SER A 229 -4.81 20.16 -5.59
N LEU A 230 -5.63 19.16 -5.29
CA LEU A 230 -5.42 18.24 -4.17
C LEU A 230 -5.24 16.82 -4.68
N CYS A 231 -4.16 16.18 -4.24
CA CYS A 231 -3.89 14.78 -4.54
C CYS A 231 -4.03 13.90 -3.29
N GLY A 232 -4.49 12.68 -3.46
CA GLY A 232 -4.64 11.72 -2.36
C GLY A 232 -5.13 10.36 -2.84
N ILE A 233 -5.23 9.42 -1.90
CA ILE A 233 -5.81 8.10 -2.14
C ILE A 233 -7.31 8.18 -1.85
N VAL A 234 -8.14 7.66 -2.76
CA VAL A 234 -9.57 7.51 -2.50
C VAL A 234 -9.78 6.34 -1.54
N ASP A 235 -10.33 6.62 -0.38
CA ASP A 235 -10.78 5.63 0.60
C ASP A 235 -12.30 5.43 0.46
N TYR A 236 -12.76 4.25 0.87
CA TYR A 236 -14.18 3.92 0.92
C TYR A 236 -14.46 3.02 2.11
N PHE A 237 -15.48 3.38 2.88
CA PHE A 237 -15.90 2.58 4.02
C PHE A 237 -17.39 2.78 4.29
N ASN A 238 -18.14 1.68 4.36
CA ASN A 238 -19.56 1.65 4.70
C ASN A 238 -20.44 2.64 3.91
N GLY A 239 -20.23 2.74 2.60
CA GLY A 239 -21.04 3.60 1.73
C GLY A 239 -20.44 4.99 1.50
N GLU A 240 -19.34 5.31 2.16
CA GLU A 240 -18.83 6.68 2.25
C GLU A 240 -17.42 6.78 1.65
N PHE A 241 -17.24 7.69 0.68
CA PHE A 241 -15.94 8.00 0.09
C PHE A 241 -15.21 9.10 0.87
N ALA A 242 -13.89 9.02 0.95
CA ALA A 242 -13.06 10.11 1.46
C ALA A 242 -11.73 10.15 0.72
N LEU A 243 -11.08 11.31 0.72
CA LEU A 243 -9.70 11.44 0.25
C LEU A 243 -8.76 11.39 1.45
N ARG A 244 -7.75 10.53 1.39
CA ARG A 244 -6.63 10.51 2.35
C ARG A 244 -5.39 11.08 1.66
N VAL A 245 -4.93 12.23 2.13
CA VAL A 245 -3.77 12.92 1.55
C VAL A 245 -2.50 12.17 1.96
N THR A 246 -1.52 12.07 1.06
CA THR A 246 -0.35 11.19 1.24
C THR A 246 0.99 11.89 1.14
N ASN A 247 1.00 13.21 0.88
CA ASN A 247 2.14 14.14 0.97
C ASN A 247 1.65 15.57 0.55
N TYR A 248 2.46 16.62 0.77
CA TYR A 248 2.29 18.03 0.36
C TYR A 248 2.22 18.27 -1.17
N GLU A 249 1.38 17.55 -1.89
CA GLU A 249 1.16 17.80 -3.31
C GLU A 249 -0.03 18.75 -3.50
N PHE A 250 0.11 19.95 -2.93
CA PHE A 250 -0.78 21.08 -3.13
C PHE A 250 -0.24 21.95 -4.26
N PHE A 251 -0.85 21.88 -5.43
CA PHE A 251 -0.42 22.71 -6.56
C PHE A 251 -1.33 23.93 -6.70
N GLY A 252 -0.75 25.12 -6.58
CA GLY A 252 -1.39 26.37 -7.02
C GLY A 252 -2.45 26.95 -6.09
N PHE A 253 -2.44 26.62 -4.80
CA PHE A 253 -3.22 27.35 -3.80
C PHE A 253 -2.69 28.78 -3.67
N THR A 254 -3.25 29.70 -4.44
CA THR A 254 -2.97 31.13 -4.32
C THR A 254 -3.79 31.74 -3.17
N PRO A 255 -3.19 32.60 -2.34
CA PRO A 255 -3.88 33.30 -1.24
C PRO A 255 -5.17 34.01 -1.66
#